data_AF-A0A7V0S1W9-F1
#
_entry.id   AF-A0A7V0S1W9-F1
#
_cell.length_a   1.000
_cell.length_b   1.000
_cell.length_c   1.000
_cell.angle_alpha   90.00
_cell.angle_beta   90.00
_cell.angle_gamma   90.00
#
_symmetry.space_group_name_H-M   'P 1'
#
loop_
_entity.id
_entity.type
_entity.pdbx_description
1 polymer ?
#
loop_
_entity_poly.entity_id
_entity_poly.type
_entity_poly.pdbx_seq_one_letter_code
_entity_poly.pdbx_strand_id
1 'polypeptide(L)'
;MGKGVLRYAGLFILLILLQVVVFNNLQLSGYINPYIYVMFILLLPYEISGWLLLGLGLLTGLTVDTFMNTIGMHSSATLFMAFLRPYVLNLFTDREDMDQKGNPSMQVNGLVWFIKYSLVLVFMHHLSLFFIESFTFTGFFLTLWRVILSTLATTAFILILESLTIKK
;
A
#
# COMPACT_ATOMS: atom_id res chain seq x y z
N MET A 1 -23.94 2.76 7.00
CA MET A 1 -23.04 3.44 6.04
C MET A 1 -22.02 4.37 6.71
N GLY A 2 -22.41 5.31 7.58
CA GLY A 2 -21.49 6.33 8.14
C GLY A 2 -20.31 5.82 8.99
N LYS A 3 -20.48 4.74 9.78
CA LYS A 3 -19.41 4.21 10.64
C LYS A 3 -18.19 3.68 9.86
N GLY A 4 -18.42 3.08 8.69
CA GLY A 4 -17.34 2.56 7.84
C GLY A 4 -16.52 3.67 7.18
N VAL A 5 -17.19 4.70 6.66
CA VAL A 5 -16.54 5.86 6.04
C VAL A 5 -15.66 6.59 7.05
N LEU A 6 -16.16 6.82 8.26
CA LEU A 6 -15.37 7.49 9.31
C LEU A 6 -14.13 6.70 9.69
N ARG A 7 -14.24 5.36 9.77
CA ARG A 7 -13.10 4.47 10.03
C ARG A 7 -12.04 4.60 8.95
N TYR A 8 -12.42 4.53 7.67
CA TYR A 8 -11.45 4.63 6.56
C TYR A 8 -10.86 6.03 6.42
N ALA A 9 -11.63 7.08 6.70
CA ALA A 9 -11.12 8.45 6.74
C ALA A 9 -10.07 8.62 7.86
N GLY A 10 -10.34 8.08 9.05
CA GLY A 10 -9.37 8.06 10.16
C GLY A 10 -8.10 7.26 9.82
N LEU A 11 -8.26 6.08 9.20
CA LEU A 11 -7.14 5.28 8.72
C LEU A 11 -6.29 6.03 7.69
N PHE A 12 -6.95 6.68 6.72
CA PHE A 12 -6.28 7.49 5.70
C PHE A 12 -5.43 8.59 6.33
N ILE A 13 -6.03 9.41 7.20
CA ILE A 13 -5.33 10.51 7.88
C ILE A 13 -4.16 9.98 8.71
N LEU A 14 -4.38 8.92 9.50
CA LEU A 14 -3.35 8.31 10.34
C LEU A 14 -2.15 7.83 9.51
N LEU A 15 -2.41 7.11 8.42
CA LEU A 15 -1.35 6.56 7.57
C LEU A 15 -0.58 7.65 6.84
N ILE A 16 -1.24 8.71 6.35
CA ILE A 16 -0.56 9.86 5.75
C ILE A 16 0.30 10.58 6.79
N LEU A 17 -0.21 10.81 8.00
CA LEU A 17 0.56 11.46 9.07
C LEU A 17 1.77 10.61 9.48
N LEU A 18 1.59 9.30 9.67
CA LEU A 18 2.70 8.41 9.97
C LEU A 18 3.73 8.43 8.83
N GLN A 19 3.28 8.37 7.57
CA GLN A 19 4.18 8.43 6.42
C GLN A 19 5.04 9.71 6.46
N VAL A 20 4.39 10.87 6.57
CA VAL A 20 5.06 12.16 6.46
C VAL A 20 5.92 12.49 7.68
N VAL A 21 5.43 12.21 8.89
CA VAL A 21 6.12 12.61 10.13
C VAL A 21 7.17 11.59 10.55
N VAL A 22 6.87 10.29 10.42
CA VAL A 22 7.74 9.23 10.93
C VAL A 22 8.57 8.64 9.80
N PHE A 23 7.92 8.01 8.82
CA PHE A 23 8.61 7.16 7.84
C PHE A 23 9.48 7.94 6.86
N ASN A 24 9.08 9.16 6.48
CA ASN A 24 9.90 10.03 5.64
C ASN A 24 11.17 10.53 6.36
N ASN A 25 11.23 10.46 7.70
CA ASN A 25 12.40 10.83 8.50
C ASN A 25 13.24 9.61 8.92
N LEU A 26 12.85 8.38 8.53
CA LEU A 26 13.63 7.18 8.83
C LEU A 26 14.80 7.06 7.85
N GLN A 27 16.02 7.24 8.38
CA GLN A 27 17.25 7.04 7.61
C GLN A 27 17.67 5.57 7.61
N LEU A 28 16.99 4.74 6.81
CA LEU A 28 17.35 3.33 6.64
C LEU A 28 18.37 3.19 5.50
N SER A 29 19.65 3.38 5.81
CA SER A 29 20.80 3.14 4.91
C SER A 29 20.81 3.91 3.57
N GLY A 30 19.90 4.86 3.37
CA GLY A 30 19.77 5.65 2.12
C GLY A 30 19.13 4.90 0.94
N TYR A 31 19.06 3.57 0.98
CA TYR A 31 18.50 2.72 -0.10
C TYR A 31 17.15 2.09 0.23
N ILE A 32 16.69 2.19 1.49
CA ILE A 32 15.46 1.54 1.95
C ILE A 32 14.47 2.63 2.34
N ASN A 33 13.37 2.74 1.59
CA ASN A 33 12.33 3.73 1.84
C ASN A 33 10.99 3.02 2.10
N PRO A 34 10.57 2.92 3.37
CA PRO A 34 9.27 2.34 3.71
C PRO A 34 8.11 3.29 3.36
N TYR A 35 7.19 2.83 2.50
CA TYR A 35 6.00 3.58 2.09
C TYR A 35 4.73 2.94 2.67
N ILE A 36 4.51 3.14 3.96
CA ILE A 36 3.39 2.53 4.70
C ILE A 36 2.01 3.03 4.29
N TYR A 37 1.91 4.20 3.64
CA TYR A 37 0.62 4.77 3.25
C TYR A 37 -0.17 3.83 2.31
N VAL A 38 0.52 2.95 1.57
CA VAL A 38 -0.08 1.96 0.67
C VAL A 38 -0.97 0.94 1.41
N MET A 39 -0.79 0.80 2.73
CA MET A 39 -1.66 0.03 3.61
C MET A 39 -3.12 0.47 3.51
N PHE A 40 -3.38 1.75 3.22
CA PHE A 40 -4.73 2.25 3.00
C PHE A 40 -5.42 1.50 1.87
N ILE A 41 -4.75 1.36 0.72
CA ILE A 41 -5.26 0.64 -0.45
C ILE A 41 -5.40 -0.85 -0.17
N LEU A 42 -4.44 -1.43 0.55
CA LEU A 42 -4.51 -2.84 0.93
C LEU A 42 -5.80 -3.14 1.71
N LEU A 43 -6.11 -2.34 2.73
CA LEU A 43 -7.19 -2.58 3.70
C LEU A 43 -8.57 -2.07 3.29
N LEU A 44 -8.75 -1.50 2.09
CA LEU A 44 -10.07 -1.17 1.58
C LEU A 44 -10.97 -2.43 1.53
N PRO A 45 -12.30 -2.31 1.56
CA PRO A 45 -13.17 -3.48 1.59
C PRO A 45 -13.09 -4.29 0.28
N TYR A 46 -13.48 -5.57 0.32
CA TYR A 46 -13.56 -6.42 -0.88
C TYR A 46 -14.57 -5.88 -1.90
N GLU A 47 -15.72 -5.44 -1.41
CA GLU A 47 -16.89 -5.00 -2.18
C GLU A 47 -16.76 -3.57 -2.77
N ILE A 48 -15.59 -2.93 -2.65
CA ILE A 48 -15.39 -1.57 -3.13
C ILE A 48 -15.56 -1.51 -4.66
N SER A 49 -16.30 -0.51 -5.15
CA SER A 49 -16.41 -0.31 -6.59
C SER A 49 -15.06 0.04 -7.21
N GLY A 50 -14.78 -0.51 -8.40
CA GLY A 50 -13.48 -0.32 -9.07
C GLY A 50 -13.13 1.15 -9.31
N TRP A 51 -14.11 1.98 -9.71
CA TRP A 51 -13.88 3.42 -9.91
C TRP A 51 -13.52 4.13 -8.60
N LEU A 52 -14.13 3.74 -7.47
CA LEU A 52 -13.85 4.34 -6.17
C LEU A 52 -12.47 3.91 -5.67
N LEU A 53 -12.10 2.64 -5.87
CA LEU A 53 -10.76 2.14 -5.56
C LEU A 53 -9.68 2.90 -6.33
N LEU A 54 -9.87 3.12 -7.63
CA LEU A 54 -8.95 3.90 -8.46
C LEU A 54 -8.90 5.37 -8.02
N GLY A 55 -10.06 5.99 -7.77
CA GLY A 55 -10.15 7.37 -7.29
C GLY A 55 -9.44 7.57 -5.94
N LEU A 56 -9.62 6.62 -5.01
CA LEU A 56 -8.91 6.61 -3.73
C LEU A 56 -7.41 6.36 -3.90
N GLY A 57 -7.01 5.48 -4.83
CA GLY A 57 -5.61 5.26 -5.20
C GLY A 57 -4.93 6.54 -5.68
N LEU A 58 -5.57 7.25 -6.61
CA LEU A 58 -5.10 8.54 -7.13
C LEU A 58 -5.02 9.59 -6.02
N LEU A 59 -6.08 9.75 -5.23
CA LEU A 59 -6.14 10.73 -4.13
C LEU A 59 -5.06 10.47 -3.08
N THR A 60 -4.82 9.20 -2.75
CA THR A 60 -3.77 8.80 -1.80
C THR A 60 -2.39 9.20 -2.31
N GLY A 61 -2.08 8.83 -3.56
CA GLY A 61 -0.79 9.17 -4.15
C GLY A 61 -0.60 10.69 -4.32
N LEU A 62 -1.63 11.43 -4.72
CA LEU A 62 -1.59 12.90 -4.83
C LEU A 62 -1.32 13.58 -3.49
N THR A 63 -1.91 13.04 -2.41
CA THR A 63 -1.68 13.56 -1.07
C THR A 63 -0.22 13.36 -0.67
N VAL A 64 0.33 12.17 -0.90
CA VAL A 64 1.75 11.87 -0.61
C VAL A 64 2.67 12.72 -1.47
N ASP A 65 2.39 12.84 -2.77
CA ASP A 65 3.12 13.67 -3.71
C ASP A 65 3.23 15.13 -3.22
N THR A 66 2.12 15.68 -2.72
CA THR A 66 2.07 17.04 -2.15
C THR A 66 3.00 17.20 -0.93
N PHE A 67 3.02 16.23 0.00
CA PHE A 67 3.86 16.31 1.19
C PHE A 67 5.33 15.98 0.92
N MET A 68 5.60 15.15 -0.08
CA MET A 68 6.97 14.73 -0.45
C MET A 68 7.61 15.62 -1.51
N ASN A 69 6.90 16.64 -1.99
CA ASN A 69 7.33 17.51 -3.10
C ASN A 69 7.70 16.72 -4.37
N THR A 70 6.95 15.66 -4.63
CA THR A 70 7.08 14.84 -5.82
C THR A 70 5.87 15.09 -6.72
N ILE A 71 6.06 15.07 -8.04
CA ILE A 71 4.98 15.40 -8.98
C ILE A 71 4.49 14.11 -9.64
N GLY A 72 3.38 13.57 -9.15
CA GLY A 72 2.66 12.47 -9.79
C GLY A 72 3.30 11.09 -9.66
N MET A 73 4.44 10.96 -8.96
CA MET A 73 5.17 9.70 -8.85
C MET A 73 4.41 8.71 -7.97
N HIS A 74 4.03 9.13 -6.76
CA HIS A 74 3.21 8.32 -5.87
C HIS A 74 1.80 8.15 -6.41
N SER A 75 1.23 9.18 -7.05
CA SER A 75 -0.06 9.10 -7.74
C SER A 75 -0.10 7.95 -8.74
N SER A 76 0.88 7.90 -9.64
CA SER A 76 0.96 6.87 -10.69
C SER A 76 1.15 5.47 -10.09
N ALA A 77 2.09 5.33 -9.15
CA ALA A 77 2.39 4.05 -8.52
C ALA A 77 1.23 3.51 -7.66
N THR A 78 0.51 4.39 -6.97
CA THR A 78 -0.61 4.02 -6.10
C THR A 78 -1.85 3.69 -6.92
N LEU A 79 -2.09 4.43 -8.01
CA LEU A 79 -3.15 4.11 -8.96
C LEU A 79 -2.91 2.74 -9.63
N PHE A 80 -1.67 2.45 -10.03
CA PHE A 80 -1.29 1.15 -10.58
C PHE A 80 -1.53 0.00 -9.58
N MET A 81 -1.12 0.17 -8.32
CA MET A 81 -1.40 -0.78 -7.25
C MET A 81 -2.92 -0.99 -7.06
N ALA A 82 -3.69 0.09 -7.06
CA ALA A 82 -5.15 0.04 -6.90
C ALA A 82 -5.83 -0.69 -8.08
N PHE A 83 -5.33 -0.49 -9.30
CA PHE A 83 -5.78 -1.23 -10.49
C PHE A 83 -5.48 -2.73 -10.40
N LEU A 84 -4.31 -3.11 -9.89
CA LEU A 84 -3.91 -4.52 -9.77
C LEU A 84 -4.61 -5.25 -8.62
N ARG A 85 -5.02 -4.52 -7.57
CA ARG A 85 -5.57 -5.11 -6.34
C ARG A 85 -6.67 -6.16 -6.57
N PRO A 86 -7.72 -5.94 -7.38
CA PRO A 86 -8.75 -6.96 -7.60
C PRO A 86 -8.20 -8.26 -8.20
N TYR A 87 -7.24 -8.16 -9.12
CA TYR A 87 -6.60 -9.33 -9.72
C TYR A 87 -5.76 -10.10 -8.71
N VAL A 88 -5.01 -9.39 -7.85
CA VAL A 88 -4.21 -10.03 -6.80
C VAL A 88 -5.09 -10.68 -5.74
N LEU A 89 -6.21 -10.06 -5.37
CA LEU A 89 -7.19 -10.69 -4.45
C LEU A 89 -7.75 -11.99 -5.05
N ASN A 90 -8.13 -11.98 -6.32
CA ASN A 90 -8.62 -13.18 -7.02
C ASN A 90 -7.58 -14.32 -7.11
N LEU A 91 -6.29 -14.03 -6.99
CA LEU A 91 -5.23 -15.04 -7.01
C LEU A 91 -5.04 -15.75 -5.66
N PHE A 92 -5.37 -15.08 -4.55
CA PHE A 92 -5.09 -15.56 -3.20
C PHE A 92 -6.34 -15.88 -2.38
N THR A 93 -7.51 -15.41 -2.77
CA THR A 93 -8.77 -15.63 -2.05
C THR A 93 -9.70 -16.50 -2.89
N ASP A 94 -10.27 -17.53 -2.26
CA ASP A 94 -11.30 -18.34 -2.89
C ASP A 94 -12.57 -17.50 -3.09
N ARG A 95 -13.31 -17.74 -4.18
CA ARG A 95 -14.45 -16.88 -4.55
C ARG A 95 -15.53 -16.80 -3.48
N GLU A 96 -15.74 -17.87 -2.71
CA GLU A 96 -16.70 -17.91 -1.60
C GLU A 96 -16.30 -17.00 -0.43
N ASP A 97 -15.00 -16.76 -0.23
CA ASP A 97 -14.49 -15.86 0.81
C ASP A 97 -14.54 -14.38 0.39
N MET A 98 -14.53 -14.11 -0.93
CA MET A 98 -14.67 -12.74 -1.46
C MET A 98 -16.08 -12.18 -1.34
N ASP A 99 -17.10 -13.05 -1.26
CA ASP A 99 -18.49 -12.68 -1.02
C ASP A 99 -18.77 -12.32 0.44
N GLN A 100 -17.78 -12.48 1.33
CA GLN A 100 -17.89 -12.05 2.72
C GLN A 100 -17.73 -10.53 2.86
N LYS A 101 -18.66 -9.91 3.59
CA LYS A 101 -18.58 -8.50 4.02
C LYS A 101 -17.34 -8.30 4.89
N GLY A 102 -16.32 -7.63 4.37
CA GLY A 102 -15.09 -7.42 5.14
C GLY A 102 -14.00 -6.65 4.43
N ASN A 103 -12.83 -6.63 5.07
CA ASN A 103 -11.59 -6.13 4.51
C ASN A 103 -10.54 -7.25 4.47
N PRO A 104 -9.57 -7.18 3.55
CA PRO A 104 -8.47 -8.13 3.45
C PRO A 104 -7.42 -7.85 4.54
N SER A 105 -7.81 -8.05 5.79
CA SER A 105 -6.95 -7.95 6.97
C SER A 105 -6.41 -9.32 7.38
N MET A 106 -5.31 -9.32 8.14
CA MET A 106 -4.75 -10.51 8.79
C MET A 106 -5.73 -11.12 9.79
N GLN A 107 -6.57 -10.31 10.44
CA GLN A 107 -7.60 -10.82 11.35
C GLN A 107 -8.60 -11.74 10.64
N VAL A 108 -8.95 -11.40 9.40
CA VAL A 108 -9.96 -12.13 8.62
C VAL A 108 -9.34 -13.32 7.89
N ASN A 109 -8.19 -13.12 7.23
CA ASN A 109 -7.62 -14.13 6.31
C ASN A 109 -6.39 -14.87 6.86
N GLY A 110 -5.89 -14.45 8.02
CA GLY A 110 -4.66 -14.98 8.63
C GLY A 110 -3.37 -14.34 8.11
N LEU A 111 -2.30 -14.55 8.88
CA LEU A 111 -0.98 -13.95 8.68
C LEU A 111 -0.35 -14.32 7.34
N VAL A 112 -0.33 -15.62 7.00
CA VAL A 112 0.34 -16.10 5.78
C VAL A 112 -0.33 -15.54 4.52
N TRP A 113 -1.67 -15.50 4.51
CA TRP A 113 -2.42 -14.92 3.41
C TRP A 113 -2.12 -13.44 3.24
N PHE A 114 -2.17 -12.68 4.34
CA PHE A 114 -1.96 -11.23 4.31
C PHE A 114 -0.53 -10.87 3.91
N ILE A 115 0.48 -11.65 4.33
CA ILE A 115 1.87 -11.50 3.87
C ILE A 115 1.96 -11.67 2.35
N LYS A 116 1.39 -12.74 1.78
CA LYS A 116 1.45 -12.98 0.33
C LYS A 116 0.76 -11.87 -0.46
N TYR A 117 -0.45 -11.51 -0.04
CA TYR A 117 -1.25 -10.45 -0.65
C TYR A 117 -0.53 -9.09 -0.62
N SER A 118 -0.07 -8.68 0.56
CA SER A 118 0.63 -7.39 0.74
C SER A 118 1.95 -7.36 -0.01
N LEU A 119 2.76 -8.43 0.06
CA LEU A 119 4.07 -8.48 -0.59
C LEU A 119 3.97 -8.30 -2.11
N VAL A 120 2.99 -8.94 -2.76
CA VAL A 120 2.78 -8.79 -4.21
C VAL A 120 2.40 -7.36 -4.56
N LEU A 121 1.39 -6.77 -3.91
CA LEU A 121 0.95 -5.42 -4.26
C LEU A 121 1.99 -4.36 -3.89
N VAL A 122 2.64 -4.47 -2.73
CA VAL A 122 3.70 -3.56 -2.30
C VAL A 122 4.88 -3.64 -3.27
N PHE A 123 5.25 -4.84 -3.74
CA PHE A 123 6.28 -5.00 -4.76
C PHE A 123 5.91 -4.26 -6.05
N MET A 124 4.70 -4.46 -6.57
CA MET A 124 4.24 -3.80 -7.80
C MET A 124 4.21 -2.28 -7.65
N HIS A 125 3.84 -1.78 -6.47
CA HIS A 125 3.90 -0.37 -6.13
C HIS A 125 5.33 0.16 -6.18
N HIS A 126 6.27 -0.44 -5.45
CA HIS A 126 7.66 0.03 -5.38
C HIS A 126 8.39 -0.11 -6.71
N LEU A 127 8.08 -1.17 -7.47
CA LEU A 127 8.57 -1.35 -8.83
C LEU A 127 8.15 -0.16 -9.69
N SER A 128 6.87 0.17 -9.73
CA SER A 128 6.43 1.35 -10.51
C SER A 128 7.02 2.66 -9.98
N LEU A 129 7.04 2.87 -8.66
CA LEU A 129 7.53 4.10 -8.04
C LEU A 129 8.99 4.38 -8.36
N PHE A 130 9.90 3.43 -8.09
CA PHE A 130 11.33 3.69 -8.23
C PHE A 130 11.81 3.71 -9.67
N PHE A 131 11.14 2.98 -10.57
CA PHE A 131 11.42 3.11 -11.99
C PHE A 131 10.96 4.46 -12.54
N ILE A 132 9.81 4.99 -12.09
CA ILE A 132 9.39 6.37 -12.40
C ILE A 132 10.38 7.39 -11.83
N GLU A 133 10.81 7.22 -10.57
CA GLU A 133 11.75 8.12 -9.89
C GLU A 133 13.12 8.17 -10.59
N SER A 134 13.67 7.01 -10.96
CA SER A 134 14.98 6.95 -11.62
C SER A 134 14.97 7.59 -13.01
N PHE A 135 13.84 7.54 -13.72
CA PHE A 135 13.67 8.03 -15.09
C PHE A 135 14.77 7.56 -16.07
N THR A 136 15.44 6.45 -15.75
CA THR A 136 16.53 5.86 -16.54
C THR A 136 16.67 4.38 -16.21
N PHE A 137 17.18 3.61 -17.17
CA PHE A 137 17.54 2.21 -16.95
C PHE A 137 19.00 2.02 -16.52
N THR A 138 19.79 3.10 -16.49
CA THR A 138 21.14 3.07 -15.94
C THR A 138 21.07 2.73 -14.45
N GLY A 139 21.78 1.68 -14.02
CA GLY A 139 21.70 1.20 -12.64
C GLY A 139 20.47 0.32 -12.36
N PHE A 140 19.89 -0.32 -13.39
CA PHE A 140 18.74 -1.23 -13.27
C PHE A 140 18.77 -2.15 -12.03
N PHE A 141 19.88 -2.87 -11.81
CA PHE A 141 20.00 -3.79 -10.68
C PHE A 141 20.02 -3.09 -9.32
N LEU A 142 20.55 -1.86 -9.24
CA LEU A 142 20.53 -1.05 -8.03
C LEU A 142 19.10 -0.61 -7.71
N THR A 143 18.36 -0.13 -8.72
CA THR A 143 16.93 0.20 -8.58
C THR A 143 16.12 -1.02 -8.16
N LEU A 144 16.37 -2.19 -8.77
CA LEU A 144 15.70 -3.43 -8.41
C LEU A 144 16.01 -3.86 -6.96
N TRP A 145 17.25 -3.68 -6.49
CA TRP A 145 17.61 -3.95 -5.10
C TRP A 145 16.88 -3.01 -4.14
N ARG A 146 16.80 -1.72 -4.48
CA ARG A 146 16.00 -0.72 -3.75
C ARG A 146 14.52 -1.09 -3.71
N VAL A 147 13.95 -1.59 -4.81
CA VAL A 147 12.57 -2.13 -4.86
C VAL A 147 12.40 -3.26 -3.86
N ILE A 148 13.27 -4.29 -3.90
CA ILE A 148 13.16 -5.47 -3.05
C ILE A 148 13.28 -5.10 -1.58
N LEU A 149 14.31 -4.34 -1.19
CA LEU A 149 14.54 -3.97 0.20
C LEU A 149 13.41 -3.09 0.76
N SER A 150 12.96 -2.11 -0.02
CA SER A 150 11.86 -1.22 0.41
C SER A 150 10.52 -1.96 0.47
N THR A 151 10.31 -2.96 -0.40
CA THR A 151 9.14 -3.84 -0.34
C THR A 151 9.13 -4.63 0.96
N LEU A 152 10.26 -5.26 1.32
CA LEU A 152 10.39 -6.04 2.54
C LEU A 152 10.19 -5.15 3.78
N ALA A 153 10.84 -3.98 3.82
CA ALA A 153 10.70 -3.02 4.91
C ALA A 153 9.25 -2.51 5.05
N THR A 154 8.64 -2.06 3.95
CA THR A 154 7.24 -1.60 3.95
C THR A 154 6.30 -2.69 4.43
N THR A 155 6.44 -3.91 3.89
CA THR A 155 5.59 -5.04 4.28
C THR A 155 5.76 -5.36 5.76
N ALA A 156 6.99 -5.38 6.28
CA ALA A 156 7.25 -5.60 7.71
C ALA A 156 6.57 -4.55 8.59
N PHE A 157 6.67 -3.27 8.25
CA PHE A 157 5.98 -2.21 9.01
C PHE A 157 4.46 -2.30 8.92
N ILE A 158 3.91 -2.67 7.76
CA ILE A 158 2.47 -2.90 7.59
C ILE A 158 2.00 -4.03 8.52
N LEU A 159 2.73 -5.15 8.60
CA LEU A 159 2.41 -6.26 9.51
C LEU A 159 2.43 -5.83 10.97
N ILE A 160 3.41 -5.00 11.38
CA ILE A 160 3.47 -4.46 12.73
C ILE A 160 2.24 -3.59 13.01
N LEU A 161 1.95 -2.60 12.16
CA LEU A 161 0.81 -1.69 12.33
C LEU A 161 -0.53 -2.43 12.37
N GLU A 162 -0.68 -3.44 11.52
CA GLU A 162 -1.90 -4.22 11.42
C GLU A 162 -2.07 -5.13 12.65
N SER A 163 -0.99 -5.75 13.16
CA SER A 163 -1.01 -6.51 14.42
C SER A 163 -1.39 -5.68 15.65
N LEU A 164 -1.01 -4.38 15.69
CA LEU A 164 -1.39 -3.46 16.76
C LEU A 164 -2.88 -3.11 16.71
N THR A 165 -3.50 -3.20 15.54
CA THR A 165 -4.92 -2.92 15.34
C THR A 165 -5.80 -4.10 15.78
N ILE A 166 -5.29 -5.34 15.71
CA ILE A 166 -6.03 -6.57 16.09
C ILE A 166 -6.18 -6.74 17.61
N LYS A 167 -5.28 -6.17 18.41
CA LYS A 167 -5.23 -6.38 19.88
C LYS A 167 -6.29 -5.60 20.69
N LYS A 168 -7.43 -5.23 20.10
CA LYS A 168 -8.57 -4.59 20.79
C LYS A 168 -9.86 -5.35 20.52
#